data_AF-A0A971UPY9-F1
#
_entry.id   AF-A0A971UPY9-F1
#
_cell.length_a   1.000
_cell.length_b   1.000
_cell.length_c   1.000
_cell.angle_alpha   90.00
_cell.angle_beta   90.00
_cell.angle_gamma   90.00
#
_symmetry.space_group_name_H-M   'P 1'
#
loop_
_entity.id
_entity.type
_entity.pdbx_description
1 polymer ?
#
loop_
_entity_poly.entity_id
_entity_poly.type
_entity_poly.pdbx_seq_one_letter_code
_entity_poly.pdbx_strand_id
1 'polypeptide(L)' 'MLMILTRRGLLEAAWRRWGNHRGCYRRVCIVCGIVFYAGRPQATYCRAACRQRAYRRRQKVRR' A
#
# COMPACT_ATOMS: atom_id res chain seq x y z
N MET A 1 27.93 -2.30 1.37
CA MET A 1 26.50 -2.35 0.97
C MET A 1 25.69 -1.62 2.03
N LEU A 2 25.30 -0.36 1.79
CA LEU A 2 24.46 0.39 2.71
C LEU A 2 23.08 -0.30 2.82
N MET A 3 22.86 -1.03 3.91
CA MET A 3 21.52 -1.41 4.35
C MET A 3 20.79 -0.13 4.78
N ILE A 4 20.23 0.60 3.82
CA ILE A 4 19.29 1.66 4.14
C ILE A 4 18.08 0.97 4.75
N LEU A 5 17.90 1.09 6.08
CA LEU A 5 16.75 0.64 6.86
C LEU A 5 15.51 1.46 6.47
N THR A 6 15.14 1.42 5.19
CA THR A 6 13.90 2.05 4.74
C THR A 6 12.74 1.28 5.33
N ARG A 7 11.70 2.00 5.75
CA ARG A 7 10.43 1.40 6.19
C ARG A 7 9.90 0.36 5.19
N ARG A 8 10.09 0.60 3.89
CA ARG A 8 9.71 -0.33 2.83
C ARG A 8 10.51 -1.63 2.88
N GLY A 9 11.83 -1.55 3.04
CA GLY A 9 12.70 -2.72 3.16
C GLY A 9 12.38 -3.57 4.39
N LEU A 10 12.12 -2.94 5.54
CA LEU A 10 11.72 -3.65 6.76
C LEU A 10 10.39 -4.41 6.58
N LEU A 11 9.40 -3.77 5.97
CA LEU A 11 8.09 -4.39 5.70
C LEU A 11 8.20 -5.54 4.69
N GLU A 12 9.05 -5.40 3.67
CA GLU A 12 9.31 -6.47 2.72
C GLU A 12 10.00 -7.67 3.37
N ALA A 13 11.00 -7.45 4.23
CA ALA A 13 11.64 -8.52 4.98
C ALA A 13 10.66 -9.23 5.93
N ALA A 14 9.82 -8.47 6.64
CA ALA A 14 8.77 -9.01 7.49
C ALA A 14 7.76 -9.85 6.68
N TRP A 15 7.32 -9.36 5.51
CA TRP A 15 6.43 -10.11 4.63
C TRP A 15 7.10 -11.38 4.08
N ARG A 16 8.39 -11.36 3.73
CA ARG A 16 9.10 -12.58 3.30
C ARG A 16 9.18 -13.62 4.41
N ARG A 17 9.29 -13.19 5.67
CA ARG A 17 9.41 -14.09 6.83
C ARG A 17 8.06 -14.66 7.27
N TRP A 18 7.02 -13.84 7.31
CA TRP A 18 5.72 -14.19 7.89
C TRP A 18 4.66 -14.45 6.81
N GLY A 19 4.75 -13.78 5.66
CA GLY A 19 3.77 -13.86 4.59
C GLY A 19 2.63 -12.84 4.76
N ASN A 20 1.51 -13.10 4.10
CA ASN A 20 0.39 -12.16 3.96
C ASN A 20 -0.59 -12.23 5.15
N HIS A 21 -0.12 -12.02 6.38
CA HIS A 21 -0.93 -12.13 7.59
C HIS A 21 -0.57 -11.08 8.66
N ARG A 22 -1.41 -10.99 9.72
CA ARG A 22 -1.19 -10.22 10.97
C ARG A 22 -0.52 -8.85 10.78
N GLY A 23 -1.14 -7.97 9.98
CA GLY A 23 -0.70 -6.58 9.88
C GLY A 23 0.40 -6.27 8.86
N CYS A 24 0.88 -7.27 8.10
CA CYS A 24 1.77 -7.07 6.96
C CYS A 24 1.15 -7.61 5.66
N TYR A 25 0.02 -7.02 5.26
CA TYR A 25 -0.68 -7.44 4.05
C TYR A 25 -0.07 -6.80 2.81
N ARG A 26 0.50 -7.60 1.92
CA ARG A 26 1.00 -7.12 0.62
C ARG A 26 -0.19 -6.80 -0.28
N ARG A 27 -0.30 -5.54 -0.72
CA ARG A 27 -1.41 -5.02 -1.54
C ARG A 27 -0.86 -4.17 -2.69
N VAL A 28 -1.68 -4.01 -3.72
CA VAL A 28 -1.38 -3.17 -4.88
C VAL A 28 -2.31 -1.98 -4.85
N CYS A 29 -1.78 -0.77 -4.97
CA CYS A 29 -2.61 0.41 -4.99
C CYS A 29 -3.41 0.51 -6.29
N ILE A 30 -4.74 0.57 -6.20
CA ILE A 30 -5.62 0.66 -7.38
C ILE A 30 -5.44 1.95 -8.20
N VAL A 31 -4.79 2.97 -7.63
CA VAL A 31 -4.63 4.29 -8.28
C VAL A 31 -3.29 4.44 -8.99
N CYS A 32 -2.21 3.89 -8.43
CA CYS A 32 -0.86 4.08 -8.96
C CYS A 32 -0.12 2.77 -9.25
N GLY A 33 -0.71 1.60 -8.98
CA GLY A 33 -0.09 0.29 -9.25
C GLY A 33 1.05 -0.10 -8.32
N ILE A 34 1.47 0.76 -7.39
CA ILE A 34 2.60 0.48 -6.50
C ILE A 34 2.21 -0.57 -5.45
N VAL A 35 3.09 -1.54 -5.25
CA VAL A 35 3.02 -2.51 -4.14
C VAL A 35 3.31 -1.81 -2.81
N PHE A 36 2.44 -2.02 -1.84
CA PHE A 36 2.58 -1.51 -0.48
C PHE A 36 2.18 -2.57 0.55
N TYR A 37 2.66 -2.40 1.78
CA TYR A 37 2.32 -3.26 2.90
C TYR A 37 1.36 -2.54 3.83
N ALA A 38 0.23 -3.17 4.10
CA ALA A 38 -0.85 -2.60 4.88
C ALA A 38 -1.10 -3.35 6.18
N GLY A 39 -1.53 -2.62 7.21
CA GLY A 39 -1.98 -3.21 8.48
C GLY A 39 -3.28 -4.01 8.37
N ARG A 40 -4.06 -3.82 7.31
CA ARG A 40 -5.38 -4.44 7.13
C ARG A 40 -5.53 -5.05 5.73
N PRO A 41 -6.25 -6.16 5.59
CA PRO A 41 -6.39 -6.83 4.31
C PRO A 41 -7.27 -6.06 3.30
N GLN A 42 -8.14 -5.16 3.77
CA GLN A 42 -9.02 -4.35 2.91
C GLN A 42 -8.37 -3.06 2.38
N ALA A 43 -7.09 -2.83 2.67
CA ALA A 43 -6.42 -1.61 2.23
C ALA A 43 -6.23 -1.59 0.70
N THR A 44 -6.71 -0.52 0.06
CA THR A 44 -6.72 -0.35 -1.40
C THR A 44 -5.78 0.77 -1.90
N TYR A 45 -5.30 1.64 -1.01
CA TYR A 45 -4.49 2.79 -1.36
C TYR A 45 -3.17 2.81 -0.59
N CYS A 46 -2.06 3.03 -1.30
CA CYS A 46 -0.73 3.11 -0.68
C CYS A 46 -0.52 4.37 0.17
N ARG A 47 -1.26 5.45 -0.12
CA ARG A 47 -1.17 6.74 0.59
C ARG A 47 -2.44 7.58 0.45
N ALA A 48 -2.58 8.59 1.32
CA ALA A 48 -3.71 9.51 1.33
C ALA A 48 -3.93 10.23 -0.02
N ALA A 49 -2.85 10.63 -0.70
CA ALA A 49 -2.94 11.26 -2.02
C ALA A 49 -3.64 10.35 -3.07
N CYS A 50 -3.38 9.04 -3.04
CA CYS A 50 -4.07 8.09 -3.92
C CYS A 50 -5.56 7.99 -3.58
N ARG A 51 -5.90 7.94 -2.28
CA ARG A 51 -7.30 7.96 -1.81
C ARG A 51 -8.03 9.21 -2.33
N GLN A 52 -7.42 10.38 -2.21
CA GLN A 52 -8.02 11.64 -2.69
C GLN A 52 -8.18 11.66 -4.22
N ARG A 53 -7.20 11.17 -4.98
CA ARG A 53 -7.32 11.05 -6.45
C ARG A 53 -8.50 10.16 -6.83
N ALA A 54 -8.66 9.01 -6.19
CA ALA A 54 -9.80 8.13 -6.42
C ALA A 54 -11.14 8.82 -6.09
N TYR A 55 -11.21 9.54 -4.96
CA TYR A 55 -12.40 10.31 -4.58
C TYR A 55 -12.76 11.37 -5.64
N ARG A 56 -11.79 12.19 -6.08
CA ARG A 56 -12.01 13.23 -7.10
C ARG A 56 -12.45 12.63 -8.44
N ARG A 57 -11.91 11.47 -8.84
CA ARG A 57 -12.36 10.76 -10.05
C ARG A 57 -13.83 10.35 -9.94
N ARG A 58 -14.27 9.81 -8.81
CA ARG A 58 -15.68 9.44 -8.57
C ARG A 58 -16.62 10.63 -8.63
N GLN A 59 -16.20 11.78 -8.09
CA GLN A 59 -17.00 13.01 -8.14
C GLN A 59 -17.16 13.54 -9.58
N LYS A 60 -16.13 13.44 -10.43
CA LYS A 60 -16.21 13.83 -11.84
C LYS A 60 -17.17 12.97 -12.67
N VAL A 61 -17.33 11.69 -12.33
CA VAL A 61 -18.27 10.79 -13.02
C VAL A 61 -19.71 11.04 -12.59
N ARG A 62 -19.92 11.55 -11.37
CA ARG A 62 -21.26 11.87 -10.84
C ARG A 62 -21.81 13.22 -11.30
N ARG A 63 -20.95 14.09 -11.80
CA ARG A 63 -21.30 15.41 -12.31
C ARG A 63 -21.43 15.34 -13.81
#